data_AF-A0AAV4K477-F1
#
_entry.id   AF-A0AAV4K477-F1
#
_cell.length_a   1.000
_cell.length_b   1.000
_cell.length_c   1.000
_cell.angle_alpha   90.00
_cell.angle_beta   90.00
_cell.angle_gamma   90.00
#
_symmetry.space_group_name_H-M   'P 1'
#
loop_
_entity.id
_entity.type
_entity.pdbx_description
1 polymer ?
#
loop_
_entity_poly.entity_id
_entity_poly.type
_entity_poly.pdbx_seq_one_letter_code
_entity_poly.pdbx_strand_id
1 'polypeptide(L)'
;MSKRRAPQTTVVRAAPAQPYRAGCGREWDVASSEPDLAYTEQAFPECPTCPHRVEPEGTRPFCTLRPVGTAHPFAALAGLQLPD
;
A
#
# COMPACT_ATOMS: atom_id res chain seq x y z
N MET A 1 44.49 14.62 -21.14
CA MET A 1 43.35 13.99 -21.84
C MET A 1 42.34 13.51 -20.79
N SER A 2 41.35 14.32 -20.44
CA SER A 2 40.37 13.96 -19.38
C SER A 2 38.97 13.86 -19.99
N LYS A 3 38.53 12.64 -20.28
CA LYS A 3 37.16 12.35 -20.76
C LYS A 3 36.17 12.61 -19.61
N ARG A 4 35.41 13.69 -19.70
CA ARG A 4 34.29 13.96 -18.77
C ARG A 4 33.17 12.96 -19.07
N ARG A 5 32.78 12.16 -18.06
CA ARG A 5 31.64 11.22 -18.13
C ARG A 5 30.34 12.03 -18.14
N ALA A 6 29.46 11.76 -19.11
CA ALA A 6 28.14 12.37 -19.18
C ALA A 6 27.24 11.85 -18.02
N PRO A 7 26.33 12.69 -17.48
CA PRO A 7 25.36 12.25 -16.49
C PRO A 7 24.34 11.32 -17.18
N GLN A 8 24.24 10.09 -16.68
CA GLN A 8 23.24 9.13 -17.16
C GLN A 8 21.91 9.44 -16.48
N THR A 9 20.97 9.98 -17.24
CA THR A 9 19.58 10.18 -16.79
C THR A 9 18.93 8.82 -16.59
N THR A 10 18.72 8.42 -15.34
CA THR A 10 17.99 7.20 -15.01
C THR A 10 16.51 7.43 -15.28
N VAL A 11 15.96 6.75 -16.29
CA VAL A 11 14.52 6.79 -16.58
C VAL A 11 13.82 5.90 -15.54
N VAL A 12 13.14 6.52 -14.57
CA VAL A 12 12.28 5.79 -13.64
C VAL A 12 11.05 5.33 -14.42
N ARG A 13 10.93 4.01 -14.62
CA ARG A 13 9.78 3.43 -15.31
C ARG A 13 8.58 3.51 -14.36
N ALA A 14 7.50 4.18 -14.78
CA ALA A 14 6.27 4.25 -14.01
C ALA A 14 5.71 2.84 -13.78
N ALA A 15 5.28 2.55 -12.55
CA ALA A 15 4.61 1.29 -12.24
C ALA A 15 3.26 1.22 -12.97
N PRO A 16 2.85 0.04 -13.49
CA PRO A 16 1.53 -0.12 -14.06
C PRO A 16 0.46 0.12 -12.99
N ALA A 17 -0.68 0.68 -13.40
CA ALA A 17 -1.86 0.75 -12.55
C ALA A 17 -2.37 -0.67 -12.26
N GLN A 18 -2.63 -0.96 -11.00
CA GLN A 18 -3.21 -2.22 -10.56
C GLN A 18 -4.24 -1.95 -9.45
N PRO A 19 -5.22 -2.83 -9.26
CA PRO A 19 -6.24 -2.63 -8.23
C PRO A 19 -5.63 -2.79 -6.83
N TYR A 20 -5.89 -1.81 -5.96
CA TYR A 20 -5.62 -1.87 -4.54
C TYR A 20 -6.92 -1.89 -3.75
N ARG A 21 -6.93 -2.61 -2.64
CA ARG A 21 -8.03 -2.68 -1.68
C ARG A 21 -7.66 -1.98 -0.38
N ALA A 22 -8.52 -1.08 0.06
CA ALA A 22 -8.48 -0.50 1.41
C ALA A 22 -9.09 -1.47 2.43
N GLY A 23 -8.72 -1.32 3.71
CA GLY A 23 -9.29 -2.13 4.79
C GLY A 23 -10.83 -2.05 4.90
N CYS A 24 -11.47 -0.97 4.44
CA CYS A 24 -12.94 -0.87 4.38
C CYS A 24 -13.58 -1.68 3.23
N GLY A 25 -12.78 -2.35 2.41
CA GLY A 25 -13.23 -3.16 1.27
C GLY A 25 -13.32 -2.41 -0.06
N ARG A 26 -13.07 -1.09 -0.07
CA ARG A 26 -13.02 -0.28 -1.31
C ARG A 26 -11.84 -0.64 -2.18
N GLU A 27 -12.06 -0.66 -3.49
CA GLU A 27 -11.05 -1.01 -4.48
C GLU A 27 -10.94 0.07 -5.57
N TRP A 28 -9.71 0.40 -5.97
CA TRP A 28 -9.42 1.29 -7.10
C TRP A 28 -8.02 1.06 -7.65
N ASP A 29 -7.79 1.47 -8.89
CA ASP A 29 -6.49 1.33 -9.54
C ASP A 29 -5.48 2.38 -9.05
N VAL A 30 -4.29 1.91 -8.66
CA VAL A 30 -3.16 2.74 -8.23
C VAL A 30 -1.92 2.37 -9.02
N ALA A 31 -1.26 3.37 -9.60
CA ALA A 31 0.03 3.21 -10.30
C ALA A 31 1.19 3.13 -9.29
N SER A 32 1.27 2.00 -8.57
CA SER A 32 2.30 1.75 -7.57
C SER A 32 2.68 0.28 -7.52
N SER A 33 3.96 0.02 -7.25
CA SER A 33 4.52 -1.32 -7.02
C SER A 33 4.70 -1.67 -5.54
N GLU A 34 4.33 -0.78 -4.63
CA GLU A 34 4.52 -0.98 -3.19
C GLU A 34 3.55 -2.04 -2.63
N PRO A 35 4.01 -2.92 -1.71
CA PRO A 35 3.14 -3.95 -1.13
C PRO A 35 2.05 -3.39 -0.20
N ASP A 36 2.27 -2.21 0.38
CA ASP A 36 1.37 -1.51 1.29
C ASP A 36 1.48 0.00 1.03
N LEU A 37 0.35 0.70 1.00
CA LEU A 37 0.31 2.16 0.86
C LEU A 37 -0.55 2.79 1.94
N ALA A 38 -0.10 3.93 2.46
CA ALA A 38 -0.88 4.74 3.39
C ALA A 38 -1.86 5.65 2.62
N TYR A 39 -3.15 5.35 2.70
CA TYR A 39 -4.23 6.20 2.20
C TYR A 39 -4.64 7.24 3.23
N THR A 40 -4.09 8.44 3.10
CA THR A 40 -4.37 9.55 4.01
C THR A 40 -5.59 10.37 3.62
N GLU A 41 -6.02 10.34 2.35
CA GLU A 41 -7.12 11.19 1.87
C GLU A 41 -8.47 10.84 2.50
N GLN A 42 -8.73 9.55 2.77
CA GLN A 42 -9.96 9.08 3.44
C GLN A 42 -11.24 9.71 2.86
N ALA A 43 -11.30 9.88 1.54
CA ALA A 43 -12.37 10.60 0.86
C ALA A 43 -13.71 9.85 0.84
N PHE A 44 -13.72 8.59 1.29
CA PHE A 44 -14.91 7.75 1.30
C PHE A 44 -15.68 7.91 2.63
N PRO A 45 -17.02 7.96 2.60
CA PRO A 45 -17.85 8.21 3.78
C PRO A 45 -17.72 7.13 4.88
N GLU A 46 -17.29 5.91 4.53
CA GLU A 46 -17.08 4.80 5.45
C GLU A 46 -15.72 4.80 6.16
N CYS A 47 -14.77 5.64 5.71
CA CYS A 47 -13.43 5.70 6.30
C CYS A 47 -13.42 6.00 7.80
N PRO A 48 -14.26 6.91 8.35
CA PRO A 48 -14.27 7.22 9.79
C PRO A 48 -14.62 6.02 10.67
N THR A 49 -15.41 5.07 10.16
CA THR A 49 -15.86 3.87 10.87
C THR A 49 -15.09 2.61 10.51
N CYS A 50 -14.04 2.74 9.68
CA CYS A 50 -13.26 1.61 9.22
C CYS A 50 -12.47 0.98 10.38
N PRO A 51 -12.61 -0.33 10.66
CA PRO A 51 -11.86 -0.99 11.73
C PRO A 51 -10.36 -1.07 11.45
N HIS A 52 -9.95 -0.82 10.20
CA HIS A 52 -8.56 -0.79 9.76
C HIS A 52 -8.00 0.64 9.64
N ARG A 53 -8.73 1.65 10.14
CA ARG A 53 -8.24 3.03 10.24
C ARG A 53 -7.25 3.14 11.40
N VAL A 54 -6.09 3.72 11.13
CA VAL A 54 -5.03 3.95 12.12
C VAL A 54 -5.00 5.43 12.46
N GLU A 55 -5.03 5.74 13.76
CA GLU A 55 -4.95 7.10 14.32
C GLU A 55 -3.67 7.29 15.13
N PRO A 56 -2.52 7.47 14.46
CA PRO A 56 -1.26 7.78 15.12
C PRO A 56 -1.30 9.14 15.84
N GLU A 57 -0.66 9.23 17.01
CA GLU A 57 -0.54 10.48 17.74
C GLU A 57 0.24 11.53 16.93
N GLY A 58 -0.29 12.75 16.86
CA GLY A 58 0.37 13.89 16.22
C GLY A 58 0.43 13.87 14.68
N THR A 59 -0.20 12.91 14.01
CA THR A 59 -0.24 12.87 12.53
C THR A 59 -1.65 12.59 12.00
N ARG A 60 -1.82 12.65 10.67
CA ARG A 60 -3.13 12.44 10.04
C ARG A 60 -3.50 10.95 10.12
N PRO A 61 -4.78 10.64 10.39
CA PRO A 61 -5.26 9.28 10.30
C PRO A 61 -5.11 8.74 8.89
N PHE A 62 -4.95 7.44 8.74
CA PHE A 62 -4.84 6.81 7.43
C PHE A 62 -5.37 5.38 7.46
N CYS A 63 -5.67 4.86 6.28
CA CYS A 63 -5.95 3.44 6.08
C CYS A 63 -4.83 2.81 5.25
N THR A 64 -4.56 1.53 5.47
CA THR A 64 -3.66 0.76 4.62
C THR A 64 -4.37 0.29 3.35
N LEU A 65 -3.71 0.45 2.19
CA LEU A 65 -4.10 -0.15 0.91
C LEU A 65 -3.15 -1.28 0.57
N ARG A 66 -3.69 -2.36 -0.01
CA ARG A 66 -2.90 -3.50 -0.49
C ARG A 66 -3.30 -3.92 -1.90
N PRO A 67 -2.36 -4.39 -2.74
CA PRO A 67 -2.72 -4.90 -4.05
C PRO A 67 -3.71 -6.06 -3.94
N VAL A 68 -4.77 -6.01 -4.75
CA VAL A 68 -5.77 -7.07 -4.81
C VAL A 68 -5.13 -8.36 -5.32
N GLY A 69 -5.43 -9.48 -4.65
CA GLY A 69 -4.89 -10.79 -5.02
C GLY A 69 -3.49 -11.10 -4.45
N THR A 70 -2.85 -10.16 -3.76
CA THR A 70 -1.66 -10.48 -2.97
C THR A 70 -2.08 -11.16 -1.67
N ALA A 71 -1.56 -12.37 -1.44
CA ALA A 71 -1.80 -13.08 -0.18
C ALA A 71 -1.33 -12.23 1.01
N HIS A 72 -2.11 -12.18 2.09
CA HIS A 72 -1.66 -11.54 3.33
C HIS A 72 -0.35 -12.20 3.80
N PRO A 73 0.63 -11.45 4.32
CA PRO A 73 1.91 -12.01 4.75
C PRO A 73 1.77 -13.07 5.85
N PHE A 74 0.67 -13.04 6.60
CA PHE A 74 0.32 -14.04 7.61
C PHE A 74 -0.67 -15.09 7.13
N ALA A 75 -1.00 -15.14 5.83
CA ALA A 75 -1.92 -16.16 5.29
C ALA A 75 -1.42 -17.59 5.57
N ALA A 76 -0.10 -17.78 5.63
CA ALA A 76 0.52 -19.05 6.02
C ALA A 76 0.22 -19.48 7.47
N LEU A 77 -0.15 -18.53 8.34
CA LEU A 77 -0.49 -18.80 9.75
C LEU A 77 -1.98 -19.13 9.94
N ALA A 78 -2.83 -18.94 8.94
CA ALA A 78 -4.27 -19.15 9.08
C ALA A 78 -4.66 -20.61 9.40
N GLY A 79 -3.76 -21.58 9.10
CA GLY A 79 -3.92 -22.99 9.44
C GLY A 79 -3.12 -23.44 10.67
N LEU A 80 -2.56 -22.52 11.46
CA LEU A 80 -1.75 -22.87 12.63
C LEU A 80 -2.67 -23.22 13.81
N GLN A 81 -2.68 -24.50 14.22
CA GLN A 81 -3.28 -24.93 15.49
C GLN A 81 -2.29 -24.69 16.63
N LEU A 82 -2.64 -23.80 17.55
CA LEU A 82 -1.90 -23.63 18.80
C LEU A 82 -2.29 -24.74 19.79
N PRO A 83 -1.32 -25.38 20.49
CA PRO A 83 -1.63 -26.22 21.63
C PRO A 83 -2.19 -25.37 22.79
N ASP A 84 -3.05 -25.98 23.61
CA ASP A 84 -3.58 -25.40 24.86
C ASP A 84 -2.47 -25.15 25.89
#